data_AF-A0A970TWL1-F1
#
_entry.id   AF-A0A970TWL1-F1
#
_cell.length_a   1.000
_cell.length_b   1.000
_cell.length_c   1.000
_cell.angle_alpha   90.00
_cell.angle_beta   90.00
_cell.angle_gamma   90.00
#
_symmetry.space_group_name_H-M   'P 1'
#
loop_
_entity.id
_entity.type
_entity.pdbx_description
1 polymer ?
#
loop_
_entity_poly.entity_id
_entity_poly.type
_entity_poly.pdbx_seq_one_letter_code
_entity_poly.pdbx_strand_id
1 'polypeptide(L)'
;LAVDRVNEKIAHLYEPAHPAVLRMIHAVCSAAKAAGIECSICGEMAGDPLYTELLIGLGIKTLSMAPFAIPPIRAEISQISSVKAHALAEQVLQTRTASEIKALITERHQKRTESFEKLFLHDNNDLSKRST
;
A
#
# COMPACT_ATOMS: atom_id res chain seq x y z
N LEU A 1 3.18 3.52 20.16
CA LEU A 1 4.46 4.27 20.13
C LEU A 1 4.21 5.62 20.77
N ALA A 2 4.97 5.99 21.81
CA ALA A 2 5.11 7.37 22.27
C ALA A 2 6.47 7.85 21.77
N VAL A 3 6.51 8.40 20.56
CA VAL A 3 7.74 8.89 19.92
C VAL A 3 7.47 10.28 19.37
N ASP A 4 8.26 11.22 19.85
CA ASP A 4 8.21 12.63 19.49
C ASP A 4 8.85 12.86 18.11
N ARG A 5 8.17 13.61 17.23
CA ARG A 5 8.56 13.85 15.83
C ARG A 5 9.68 14.89 15.69
N VAL A 6 10.10 15.54 16.77
CA VAL A 6 11.06 16.67 16.75
C VAL A 6 12.52 16.23 16.94
N ASN A 7 12.79 14.93 17.14
CA ASN A 7 14.15 14.45 17.33
C ASN A 7 14.68 13.72 16.09
N GLU A 8 15.51 14.40 15.29
CA GLU A 8 16.20 13.84 14.11
C GLU A 8 17.01 12.57 14.43
N LYS A 9 17.43 12.38 15.69
CA LYS A 9 18.13 11.18 16.14
C LYS A 9 17.22 9.96 16.33
N ILE A 10 15.91 10.08 16.16
CA ILE A 10 14.92 9.02 16.44
C ILE A 10 14.04 8.72 15.21
N ALA A 11 14.26 9.39 14.08
CA ALA A 11 13.49 9.19 12.84
C ALA A 11 13.46 7.72 12.36
N HIS A 12 14.51 6.94 12.68
CA HIS A 12 14.59 5.51 12.37
C HIS A 12 13.69 4.61 13.24
N LEU A 13 13.13 5.11 14.36
CA LEU A 13 12.09 4.40 15.12
C LEU A 13 10.69 4.60 14.53
N TYR A 14 10.53 5.55 13.60
CA TYR A 14 9.30 5.69 12.83
C TYR A 14 9.33 4.71 11.66
N GLU A 15 8.92 3.47 11.92
CA GLU A 15 8.74 2.46 10.89
C GLU A 15 7.23 2.34 10.62
N PRO A 16 6.70 2.91 9.52
CA PRO A 16 5.28 2.82 9.17
C PRO A 16 4.79 1.37 9.06
N ALA A 17 5.70 0.45 8.71
CA ALA A 17 5.44 -0.98 8.66
C ALA A 17 5.40 -1.68 10.05
N HIS A 18 5.52 -0.93 11.16
CA HIS A 18 5.51 -1.53 12.49
C HIS A 18 4.16 -2.24 12.76
N PRO A 19 4.14 -3.51 13.21
CA PRO A 19 2.92 -4.29 13.36
C PRO A 19 1.85 -3.61 14.24
N ALA A 20 2.26 -2.92 15.30
CA ALA A 20 1.33 -2.17 16.16
C ALA A 20 0.59 -1.02 15.43
N VAL A 21 1.26 -0.33 14.51
CA VAL A 21 0.65 0.76 13.71
C VAL A 21 -0.36 0.16 12.74
N LEU A 22 0.00 -0.92 12.05
CA LEU A 22 -0.87 -1.57 11.08
C LEU A 22 -2.09 -2.22 11.74
N ARG A 23 -1.93 -2.83 12.91
CA ARG A 23 -3.06 -3.33 13.73
C ARG A 23 -3.97 -2.20 14.19
N MET A 24 -3.40 -1.06 14.58
CA MET A 24 -4.19 0.12 14.95
C MET A 24 -5.00 0.64 13.75
N ILE A 25 -4.38 0.78 12.58
CA ILE A 25 -5.07 1.17 11.34
C ILE A 25 -6.21 0.19 11.04
N HIS A 26 -5.95 -1.12 11.09
CA HIS A 26 -6.97 -2.14 10.87
C HIS A 26 -8.13 -2.05 11.87
N ALA A 27 -7.84 -1.81 13.15
CA ALA A 27 -8.85 -1.65 14.18
C ALA A 27 -9.75 -0.44 13.92
N VAL A 28 -9.16 0.70 13.51
CA VAL A 28 -9.92 1.90 13.12
C VAL A 28 -10.78 1.63 11.89
N CYS A 29 -10.24 0.99 10.84
CA CYS A 29 -10.99 0.62 9.66
C CYS A 29 -12.16 -0.32 9.99
N SER A 30 -11.92 -1.31 10.87
CA SER A 30 -12.94 -2.27 11.30
C SER A 30 -14.07 -1.58 12.08
N ALA A 31 -13.72 -0.65 12.97
CA ALA A 31 -14.69 0.14 13.72
C ALA A 31 -15.51 1.06 12.80
N ALA A 32 -14.86 1.74 11.84
CA ALA A 32 -15.52 2.56 10.84
C ALA A 32 -16.51 1.74 10.00
N LYS A 33 -16.09 0.57 9.53
CA LYS A 33 -16.94 -0.36 8.79
C LYS A 33 -18.15 -0.82 9.62
N ALA A 34 -17.94 -1.15 10.90
CA ALA A 34 -19.04 -1.55 11.80
C ALA A 34 -20.04 -0.41 12.04
N ALA A 35 -19.58 0.83 12.03
CA ALA A 35 -20.42 2.02 12.14
C ALA A 35 -21.01 2.50 10.80
N GLY A 36 -20.73 1.82 9.68
CA GLY A 36 -21.22 2.20 8.35
C GLY A 36 -20.61 3.50 7.80
N ILE A 37 -19.42 3.88 8.28
CA ILE A 37 -18.69 5.07 7.82
C ILE A 37 -17.38 4.68 7.11
N GLU A 38 -16.89 5.57 6.24
CA GLU A 38 -15.65 5.38 5.51
C GLU A 38 -14.43 5.80 6.35
N CYS A 39 -13.31 5.09 6.15
CA CYS A 39 -12.03 5.43 6.77
C CYS A 39 -11.07 6.02 5.73
N SER A 40 -10.48 7.16 6.07
CA SER A 40 -9.48 7.86 5.27
C SER A 40 -8.13 7.91 5.99
N ILE A 41 -7.05 8.01 5.22
CA ILE A 41 -5.70 8.19 5.77
C ILE A 41 -4.99 9.33 5.04
N CYS A 42 -4.25 10.12 5.80
CA CYS A 42 -3.37 11.17 5.31
C CYS A 42 -1.95 10.98 5.86
N GLY A 43 -0.98 11.66 5.24
CA GLY A 43 0.43 11.61 5.62
C GLY A 43 1.26 10.86 4.60
N GLU A 44 2.56 10.74 4.86
CA GLU A 44 3.54 10.24 3.88
C GLU A 44 3.23 8.81 3.40
N MET A 45 2.81 7.92 4.31
CA MET A 45 2.42 6.54 3.97
C MET A 45 1.26 6.47 2.95
N ALA A 46 0.36 7.46 2.94
CA ALA A 46 -0.77 7.51 2.01
C ALA A 46 -0.31 7.83 0.57
N GLY A 47 0.84 8.50 0.42
CA GLY A 47 1.44 8.88 -0.85
C GLY A 47 2.57 7.95 -1.31
N ASP A 48 2.78 6.83 -0.63
CA ASP A 48 3.85 5.86 -0.96
C ASP A 48 3.26 4.61 -1.66
N PRO A 49 3.63 4.34 -2.93
CA PRO A 49 3.16 3.18 -3.68
C PRO A 49 3.39 1.84 -2.98
N LEU A 50 4.48 1.70 -2.22
CA LEU A 50 4.83 0.48 -1.50
C LEU A 50 3.73 0.04 -0.53
N TYR A 51 3.04 0.99 0.09
CA TYR A 51 2.01 0.75 1.09
C TYR A 51 0.59 0.73 0.54
N THR A 52 0.39 1.13 -0.72
CA THR A 52 -0.94 1.35 -1.29
C THR A 52 -1.79 0.07 -1.27
N GLU A 53 -1.23 -1.06 -1.70
CA GLU A 53 -1.92 -2.36 -1.66
C GLU A 53 -2.29 -2.76 -0.22
N LEU A 54 -1.37 -2.55 0.72
CA LEU A 54 -1.61 -2.88 2.13
C LEU A 54 -2.73 -2.00 2.71
N LEU A 55 -2.69 -0.69 2.49
CA LEU A 55 -3.71 0.24 3.00
C LEU A 55 -5.11 -0.09 2.49
N ILE A 56 -5.24 -0.41 1.20
CA ILE A 56 -6.49 -0.88 0.61
C ILE A 56 -6.94 -2.19 1.26
N GLY A 57 -6.02 -3.14 1.46
CA GLY A 57 -6.30 -4.42 2.10
C GLY A 57 -6.74 -4.29 3.57
N LEU A 58 -6.21 -3.31 4.29
CA LEU A 58 -6.59 -3.00 5.68
C LEU A 58 -7.98 -2.34 5.78
N GLY A 59 -8.54 -1.90 4.66
CA GLY A 59 -9.89 -1.34 4.57
C GLY A 59 -9.97 0.17 4.40
N ILE A 60 -8.85 0.85 4.13
CA ILE A 60 -8.85 2.28 3.82
C ILE A 60 -9.58 2.52 2.49
N LYS A 61 -10.45 3.53 2.46
CA LYS A 61 -11.24 3.92 1.28
C LYS A 61 -10.75 5.19 0.63
N THR A 62 -10.15 6.09 1.39
CA THR A 62 -9.68 7.38 0.88
C THR A 62 -8.23 7.62 1.27
N LEU A 63 -7.38 7.90 0.28
CA LEU A 63 -6.00 8.32 0.48
C LEU A 63 -5.91 9.84 0.22
N SER A 64 -5.34 10.57 1.16
CA SER A 64 -5.08 12.01 1.04
C SER A 64 -3.58 12.29 1.05
N MET A 65 -3.08 12.98 0.03
CA MET A 65 -1.65 13.20 -0.20
C MET A 65 -1.40 14.51 -0.95
N ALA A 66 -0.13 14.89 -1.06
CA ALA A 66 0.28 16.02 -1.89
C ALA A 66 0.00 15.75 -3.38
N PRO A 67 -0.35 16.77 -4.19
CA PRO A 67 -0.76 16.57 -5.59
C PRO A 67 0.23 15.79 -6.46
N PHE A 68 1.54 15.95 -6.22
CA PHE A 68 2.58 15.25 -6.98
C PHE A 68 2.58 13.72 -6.76
N ALA A 69 2.06 13.24 -5.63
CA ALA A 69 1.97 11.81 -5.32
C ALA A 69 0.72 11.15 -5.91
N ILE A 70 -0.26 11.93 -6.37
CA ILE A 70 -1.53 11.40 -6.90
C ILE A 70 -1.30 10.54 -8.16
N PRO A 71 -0.53 10.96 -9.19
CA PRO A 71 -0.34 10.15 -10.39
C PRO A 71 0.26 8.76 -10.15
N PRO A 72 1.39 8.60 -9.41
CA PRO A 72 1.95 7.27 -9.16
C PRO A 72 1.01 6.39 -8.33
N ILE A 73 0.32 6.96 -7.32
CA ILE A 73 -0.63 6.19 -6.52
C ILE A 73 -1.84 5.76 -7.35
N ARG A 74 -2.36 6.61 -8.23
CA ARG A 74 -3.45 6.23 -9.13
C ARG A 74 -3.05 5.09 -10.06
N ALA A 75 -1.83 5.14 -10.62
CA ALA A 75 -1.29 4.07 -11.44
C ALA A 75 -1.15 2.77 -10.63
N GLU A 76 -0.70 2.87 -9.38
CA GLU A 76 -0.59 1.74 -8.46
C GLU A 76 -1.95 1.09 -8.15
N ILE A 77 -2.96 1.89 -7.80
CA ILE A 77 -4.34 1.44 -7.53
C ILE A 77 -4.92 0.66 -8.72
N SER A 78 -4.68 1.12 -9.95
CA SER A 78 -5.22 0.46 -11.15
C SER A 78 -4.73 -0.99 -11.36
N GLN A 79 -3.65 -1.38 -10.68
CA GLN A 79 -3.04 -2.71 -10.79
C GLN A 79 -3.40 -3.63 -9.61
N ILE A 80 -4.07 -3.08 -8.59
CA ILE A 80 -4.34 -3.80 -7.34
C ILE A 80 -5.67 -4.55 -7.44
N SER A 81 -5.61 -5.86 -7.20
CA SER A 81 -6.81 -6.66 -6.95
C SER A 81 -7.21 -6.53 -5.49
N SER A 82 -8.47 -6.12 -5.24
CA SER A 82 -9.01 -6.02 -3.89
C SER A 82 -8.89 -7.33 -3.11
N VAL A 83 -9.16 -8.48 -3.75
CA VAL A 83 -9.03 -9.81 -3.12
C VAL A 83 -7.58 -10.06 -2.69
N LYS A 84 -6.62 -9.79 -3.58
CA LYS A 84 -5.19 -9.97 -3.27
C LYS A 84 -4.73 -9.01 -2.18
N ALA A 85 -5.24 -7.79 -2.15
CA ALA A 85 -4.93 -6.78 -1.13
C ALA A 85 -5.41 -7.22 0.26
N HIS A 86 -6.65 -7.74 0.38
CA HIS A 86 -7.14 -8.27 1.65
C HIS A 86 -6.29 -9.46 2.14
N ALA A 87 -5.93 -10.38 1.24
CA ALA A 87 -5.04 -11.49 1.58
C ALA A 87 -3.65 -11.03 2.08
N LEU A 88 -3.11 -9.94 1.51
CA LEU A 88 -1.87 -9.32 2.02
C LEU A 88 -2.06 -8.81 3.44
N ALA A 89 -3.13 -8.05 3.68
CA ALA A 89 -3.40 -7.47 4.99
C ALA A 89 -3.54 -8.56 6.06
N GLU A 90 -4.24 -9.66 5.76
CA GLU A 90 -4.35 -10.81 6.67
C GLU A 90 -2.98 -11.39 7.03
N GLN A 91 -2.10 -11.60 6.05
CA GLN A 91 -0.73 -12.10 6.29
C GLN A 91 0.09 -11.13 7.14
N VAL A 92 0.02 -9.83 6.83
CA VAL A 92 0.73 -8.78 7.55
C VAL A 92 0.28 -8.68 9.00
N LEU A 93 -1.02 -8.81 9.27
CA LEU A 93 -1.57 -8.75 10.63
C LEU A 93 -1.11 -9.92 11.52
N GLN A 94 -0.73 -11.05 10.92
CA GLN A 94 -0.15 -12.22 11.63
C GLN A 94 1.37 -12.14 11.79
N THR A 95 2.03 -11.21 11.09
CA THR A 95 3.49 -11.06 11.11
C THR A 95 3.95 -10.29 12.35
N ARG A 96 5.10 -10.67 12.92
CA ARG A 96 5.54 -10.18 14.23
C ARG A 96 6.55 -9.05 14.16
N THR A 97 7.28 -8.91 13.07
CA THR A 97 8.36 -7.92 12.95
C THR A 97 8.12 -6.97 11.78
N ALA A 98 8.58 -5.72 11.93
CA ALA A 98 8.47 -4.73 10.88
C ALA A 98 9.32 -5.10 9.64
N SER A 99 10.47 -5.75 9.85
CA SER A 99 11.35 -6.19 8.76
C SER A 99 10.70 -7.26 7.88
N GLU A 100 10.03 -8.26 8.46
CA GLU A 100 9.29 -9.27 7.71
C GLU A 100 8.13 -8.64 6.93
N ILE A 101 7.37 -7.72 7.55
CA ILE A 101 6.29 -6.99 6.89
C ILE A 101 6.83 -6.20 5.70
N LYS A 102 7.93 -5.48 5.90
CA LYS A 102 8.57 -4.67 4.86
C LYS A 102 9.07 -5.54 3.70
N ALA A 103 9.68 -6.69 3.99
CA ALA A 103 10.08 -7.64 2.97
C ALA A 103 8.87 -8.16 2.17
N LEU A 104 7.79 -8.54 2.85
CA LEU A 104 6.57 -9.05 2.24
C LEU A 104 5.90 -8.01 1.31
N ILE A 105 5.72 -6.77 1.77
CA ILE A 105 5.10 -5.72 0.93
C ILE A 105 6.00 -5.32 -0.24
N THR A 106 7.32 -5.33 -0.05
CA THR A 106 8.29 -5.04 -1.12
C THR A 106 8.27 -6.11 -2.19
N GLU A 107 8.30 -7.38 -1.80
CA GLU A 107 8.23 -8.52 -2.73
C GLU A 107 6.94 -8.48 -3.56
N ARG A 108 5.81 -8.17 -2.93
CA ARG A 108 4.53 -8.07 -3.63
C ARG A 108 4.47 -6.88 -4.59
N HIS A 109 5.00 -5.73 -4.18
CA HIS A 109 5.10 -4.57 -5.02
C HIS A 109 5.94 -4.87 -6.28
N GLN A 110 7.13 -5.44 -6.10
CA GLN A 110 8.01 -5.85 -7.22
C GLN A 110 7.33 -6.83 -8.18
N LYS A 111 6.75 -7.91 -7.66
CA LYS A 111 6.03 -8.91 -8.48
C LYS A 111 4.89 -8.28 -9.29
N ARG A 112 4.18 -7.31 -8.71
CA ARG A 112 3.08 -6.61 -9.39
C ARG A 112 3.63 -5.71 -10.50
N THR A 113 4.62 -4.88 -10.21
CA THR A 113 5.26 -3.99 -11.20
C THR A 113 5.81 -4.81 -12.38
N GLU A 114 6.53 -5.91 -12.12
CA GLU A 114 7.04 -6.79 -13.18
C GLU A 114 5.93 -7.44 -14.00
N SER A 115 4.85 -7.90 -13.36
CA SER A 115 3.71 -8.50 -14.06
C SER A 115 3.02 -7.49 -14.96
N PHE A 116 2.92 -6.24 -14.53
CA PHE A 116 2.36 -5.16 -15.32
C PHE A 116 3.27 -4.80 -16.48
N GLU A 117 4.56 -4.55 -16.25
CA GLU A 117 5.51 -4.25 -17.33
C GLU A 117 5.54 -5.35 -18.40
N LYS A 118 5.51 -6.62 -18.01
CA LYS A 118 5.40 -7.73 -18.96
C LYS A 118 4.13 -7.64 -19.78
N LEU A 119 2.96 -7.40 -19.17
CA LEU A 119 1.70 -7.29 -19.90
C LEU A 119 1.72 -6.14 -20.93
N PHE A 120 2.27 -4.99 -20.57
CA PHE A 120 2.35 -3.82 -21.46
C PHE A 120 3.41 -3.95 -22.55
N LEU A 121 4.52 -4.64 -22.29
CA LEU A 121 5.54 -4.92 -23.32
C LEU A 121 5.06 -5.95 -24.35
N HIS A 122 4.20 -6.90 -23.95
CA HIS A 122 3.61 -7.85 -24.89
C HIS A 122 2.55 -7.19 -25.80
N ASP A 123 1.76 -6.25 -25.27
CA ASP A 123 0.72 -5.55 -26.05
C ASP A 123 1.31 -4.60 -27.12
N ASN A 124 2.47 -3.98 -26.84
CA ASN A 124 3.16 -3.11 -27.80
C ASN A 124 3.83 -3.87 -28.97
N ASN A 125 4.04 -5.18 -28.84
CA ASN A 125 4.61 -6.00 -29.92
C ASN A 125 3.54 -6.58 -30.87
N ASP A 126 2.24 -6.41 -30.56
CA ASP A 126 1.14 -6.84 -31.43
C ASP A 126 0.62 -5.71 -32.33
N LEU A 127 0.86 -4.44 -31.95
CA LEU A 127 0.51 -3.27 -32.76
C LEU A 127 1.44 -3.06 -33.97
N SER A 128 2.63 -3.68 -34.00
CA SER A 128 3.54 -3.60 -35.16
C SER A 128 3.19 -4.58 -36.30
N LYS A 129 2.21 -5.47 -36.11
CA LYS A 129 1.84 -6.50 -37.09
C LYS A 129 0.50 -6.26 -37.80
N ARG A 130 -0.20 -5.15 -37.49
CA ARG A 130 -1.47 -4.76 -38.15
C ARG A 130 -1.33 -3.67 -39.20
N SER A 131 -0.10 -3.32 -39.59
CA SER A 131 0.19 -2.30 -40.60
C SER A 131 1.03 -2.85 -41.74
N THR A 132 0.53 -3.88 -42.42
CA THR A 132 0.89 -4.27 -43.80
C THR A 132 -0.32 -4.89 -44.46
#